data_AF-A0A368KZA9-F1
#
_entry.id   AF-A0A368KZA9-F1
#
_cell.length_a   1.000
_cell.length_b   1.000
_cell.length_c   1.000
_cell.angle_alpha   90.00
_cell.angle_beta   90.00
_cell.angle_gamma   90.00
#
_symmetry.space_group_name_H-M   'P 1'
#
loop_
_entity.id
_entity.type
_entity.pdbx_description
1 polymer ?
#
loop_
_entity_poly.entity_id
_entity_poly.type
_entity_poly.pdbx_seq_one_letter_code
_entity_poly.pdbx_strand_id
1 'polypeptide(L)' 'YVEQSFEERLSLLLEHEITQRDQRKIDRLTRQAKFRVGGTLAQLNYGAARQLDKAQIRSLAQGEWLRLHQNILIT' A
#
# COMPACT_ATOMS: atom_id res chain seq x y z
N TYR A 1 -26.52 -2.26 25.67
CA TYR A 1 -26.02 -2.60 24.33
C TYR A 1 -26.92 -1.92 23.33
N VAL A 2 -26.48 -0.78 22.79
CA VAL A 2 -27.23 -0.11 21.72
C VAL A 2 -27.13 -1.06 20.52
N GLU A 3 -28.26 -1.64 20.13
CA GLU A 3 -28.35 -2.43 18.91
C GLU A 3 -27.91 -1.51 17.77
N GLN A 4 -26.73 -1.76 17.21
CA GLN A 4 -26.38 -1.16 15.93
C GLN A 4 -27.51 -1.51 14.98
N SER A 5 -28.10 -0.49 14.36
CA SER A 5 -29.21 -0.70 13.44
C SER A 5 -28.75 -1.70 12.37
N PHE A 6 -29.65 -2.55 11.88
CA PHE A 6 -29.33 -3.54 10.85
C PHE A 6 -28.54 -2.93 9.68
N GLU A 7 -28.85 -1.67 9.35
CA GLU A 7 -28.20 -0.87 8.32
C GLU A 7 -26.73 -0.53 8.64
N GLU A 8 -26.39 -0.20 9.89
CA GLU A 8 -24.99 0.01 10.31
C GLU A 8 -24.17 -1.28 10.19
N ARG A 9 -24.73 -2.41 10.62
CA ARG A 9 -24.07 -3.71 10.50
C ARG A 9 -23.87 -4.12 9.04
N LEU A 10 -24.88 -3.87 8.20
CA LEU A 10 -24.79 -4.14 6.77
C LEU A 10 -23.73 -3.26 6.10
N SER A 11 -23.65 -1.99 6.49
CA SER A 11 -22.65 -1.05 5.99
C SER A 11 -21.22 -1.50 6.33
N LEU A 12 -20.99 -1.95 7.57
CA LEU A 12 -19.70 -2.50 8.01
C LEU A 12 -19.31 -3.77 7.23
N LEU A 13 -20.27 -4.68 7.01
CA LEU A 13 -20.02 -5.90 6.21
C LEU A 13 -19.70 -5.57 4.75
N LEU A 14 -20.39 -4.58 4.18
CA LEU A 14 -20.13 -4.11 2.82
C LEU A 14 -18.71 -3.53 2.70
N GLU A 15 -18.33 -2.63 3.61
CA GLU A 15 -16.99 -2.03 3.64
C GLU A 15 -15.89 -3.08 3.79
N HIS A 16 -16.14 -4.10 4.61
CA HIS A 16 -15.23 -5.23 4.75
C HIS A 16 -15.08 -6.03 3.44
N GLU A 17 -16.19 -6.32 2.75
CA GLU A 17 -16.15 -7.06 1.47
C GLU A 17 -15.46 -6.26 0.37
N ILE A 18 -15.68 -4.94 0.30
CA ILE A 18 -14.98 -4.05 -0.64
C ILE A 18 -13.46 -4.12 -0.38
N THR A 19 -13.07 -3.94 0.88
CA THR A 19 -11.66 -4.02 1.30
C THR A 19 -11.05 -5.38 0.96
N GLN A 20 -11.78 -6.47 1.20
CA GLN A 20 -11.35 -7.83 0.85
C GLN A 20 -11.15 -8.01 -0.66
N ARG A 21 -12.06 -7.48 -1.49
CA ARG A 21 -11.93 -7.55 -2.95
C ARG A 21 -10.71 -6.79 -3.45
N ASP A 22 -10.46 -5.61 -2.89
CA ASP A 22 -9.27 -4.82 -3.23
C ASP A 22 -7.99 -5.54 -2.81
N GLN A 23 -7.96 -6.13 -1.61
CA GLN A 23 -6.81 -6.92 -1.17
C GLN A 23 -6.55 -8.12 -2.10
N ARG A 24 -7.59 -8.88 -2.47
CA ARG A 24 -7.46 -9.99 -3.44
C ARG A 24 -6.95 -9.52 -4.79
N LYS A 25 -7.35 -8.34 -5.24
CA LYS A 25 -6.86 -7.74 -6.49
C LYS A 25 -5.37 -7.42 -6.39
N ILE A 26 -4.93 -6.77 -5.31
CA ILE A 26 -3.52 -6.47 -5.05
C ILE A 26 -2.72 -7.77 -5.04
N ASP A 27 -3.12 -8.75 -4.23
CA ASP A 27 -2.41 -10.02 -4.10
C ASP A 27 -2.27 -10.75 -5.44
N ARG A 28 -3.34 -10.76 -6.25
CA ARG A 28 -3.33 -11.34 -7.59
C ARG A 28 -2.32 -10.65 -8.51
N LEU A 29 -2.33 -9.31 -8.54
CA LEU A 29 -1.42 -8.53 -9.37
C LEU A 29 0.04 -8.71 -8.92
N THR A 30 0.31 -8.68 -7.61
CA THR A 30 1.64 -8.90 -7.06
C THR A 30 2.17 -10.29 -7.39
N ARG A 31 1.33 -11.33 -7.29
CA ARG A 31 1.71 -12.70 -7.70
C ARG A 31 2.00 -12.79 -9.20
N GLN A 32 1.21 -12.13 -10.03
CA GLN A 32 1.40 -12.10 -11.49
C GLN A 32 2.67 -11.36 -11.91
N ALA A 33 3.07 -10.32 -11.18
CA ALA A 33 4.28 -9.56 -11.44
C ALA A 33 5.58 -10.37 -11.23
N LYS A 34 5.51 -11.50 -10.52
CA LYS A 34 6.63 -12.44 -10.29
C LYS A 34 7.92 -11.73 -9.86
N PHE A 35 7.81 -10.83 -8.88
CA PHE A 35 8.99 -10.14 -8.34
C PHE A 35 10.00 -11.16 -7.80
N ARG A 36 11.25 -11.07 -8.26
CA ARG A 36 12.34 -11.98 -7.85
C ARG A 36 12.61 -11.92 -6.34
N VAL A 37 12.40 -10.74 -5.75
CA VAL A 37 12.57 -10.48 -4.33
C VAL A 37 11.30 -9.81 -3.85
N GLY A 38 10.64 -10.39 -2.85
CA GLY A 38 9.58 -9.71 -2.13
C GLY A 38 10.21 -8.62 -1.27
N GLY A 39 9.71 -7.38 -1.39
CA GLY A 39 10.20 -6.25 -0.62
C GLY A 39 9.03 -5.39 -0.16
N THR A 40 8.98 -5.11 1.13
CA THR A 40 8.08 -4.10 1.69
C THR A 40 8.88 -2.88 2.14
N LEU A 41 8.24 -1.71 2.17
CA LEU A 41 8.88 -0.48 2.63
C LEU A 41 9.36 -0.60 4.10
N ALA A 42 8.70 -1.43 4.91
CA ALA A 42 9.09 -1.71 6.29
C ALA A 42 10.43 -2.44 6.41
N GLN A 43 10.82 -3.20 5.38
CA GLN A 43 12.11 -3.89 5.32
C GLN A 43 13.24 -2.99 4.83
N LEU A 44 12.95 -1.73 4.47
CA LEU A 44 13.95 -0.81 3.97
C LEU A 44 14.89 -0.37 5.12
N ASN A 45 16.16 -0.71 5.00
CA ASN A 45 17.18 -0.28 5.96
C ASN A 45 17.61 1.17 5.64
N TYR A 46 17.22 2.10 6.53
CA TYR A 46 17.60 3.51 6.50
C TYR A 46 18.90 3.81 7.26
N GLY A 47 19.73 2.81 7.52
CA GLY A 47 21.00 2.98 8.23
C GLY A 47 21.92 3.98 7.54
N ALA A 48 22.79 4.63 8.33
CA ALA A 48 23.71 5.67 7.88
C ALA A 48 24.62 5.24 6.72
N ALA A 49 24.89 3.93 6.58
CA ALA A 49 25.71 3.38 5.50
C ALA A 49 25.10 3.52 4.10
N ARG A 50 23.77 3.70 3.98
CA ARG A 50 23.08 3.87 2.69
C ARG A 50 22.74 5.32 2.36
N GLN A 51 22.88 6.25 3.32
CA GLN A 51 22.57 7.68 3.15
C GLN A 51 21.18 7.94 2.50
N LEU A 52 20.20 7.08 2.80
CA LEU A 52 18.84 7.23 2.29
C LEU A 52 18.06 8.21 3.15
N ASP A 53 17.57 9.28 2.55
CA ASP A 53 16.67 10.21 3.22
C ASP A 53 15.28 9.56 3.42
N LYS A 54 14.90 9.38 4.68
CA LYS A 54 13.60 8.87 5.10
C LYS A 54 12.44 9.72 4.57
N ALA A 55 12.62 11.04 4.49
CA ALA A 55 11.58 11.94 4.01
C ALA A 55 11.32 11.72 2.52
N GLN A 56 12.39 11.64 1.72
CA GLN A 56 12.30 11.38 0.29
C GLN A 56 11.65 10.00 0.01
N ILE A 57 12.10 8.93 0.68
CA ILE A 57 11.51 7.60 0.49
C ILE A 57 10.03 7.57 0.86
N ARG A 58 9.63 8.26 1.93
CA ARG A 58 8.21 8.38 2.32
C ARG A 58 7.39 9.09 1.25
N SER A 59 7.92 10.18 0.68
CA SER A 59 7.25 10.89 -0.42
C SER A 59 7.09 10.01 -1.66
N LEU A 60 8.13 9.24 -2.02
CA LEU A 60 8.05 8.28 -3.12
C LEU A 60 7.02 7.16 -2.85
N ALA A 61 6.94 6.68 -1.60
CA ALA A 61 5.99 5.65 -1.21
C ALA A 61 4.52 6.10 -1.25
N GLN A 62 4.25 7.41 -1.16
CA GLN A 62 2.89 7.94 -1.30
C GLN A 62 2.35 7.81 -2.73
N GLY A 63 3.22 7.60 -3.73
CA GLY A 63 2.80 7.38 -5.11
C GLY A 63 2.32 8.64 -5.84
N GLU A 64 2.50 9.83 -5.26
CA GLU A 64 2.11 11.10 -5.89
C GLU A 64 2.80 11.32 -7.25
N TRP A 65 4.06 10.90 -7.37
CA TRP A 65 4.80 10.94 -8.63
C TRP A 65 4.13 10.12 -9.74
N LEU A 66 3.47 9.00 -9.40
CA LEU A 66 2.74 8.17 -10.37
C LEU A 66 1.50 8.92 -10.87
N ARG A 67 0.79 9.60 -9.96
CA ARG A 67 -0.38 10.43 -10.30
C ARG A 67 0.02 11.65 -11.15
N LEU A 68 1.16 12.25 -10.82
CA LEU A 68 1.72 13.42 -11.51
C LEU A 68 2.52 13.06 -12.76
N HIS A 69 2.62 11.78 -13.12
CA HIS A 69 3.39 11.28 -14.27
C HIS A 69 4.87 11.76 -14.26
N GLN A 70 5.46 11.84 -13.08
CA GLN A 70 6.85 12.28 -12.89
C GLN A 70 7.81 11.10 -12.95
N ASN A 71 8.90 11.27 -13.69
CA ASN A 71 9.96 10.26 -13.77
C ASN A 71 10.86 10.33 -12.55
N ILE A 72 11.15 9.18 -11.94
CA ILE A 72 12.11 9.07 -10.84
C ILE A 72 13.42 8.50 -11.38
N LEU A 73 14.51 9.21 -11.12
CA LEU A 73 15.87 8.71 -11.32
C LEU A 73 16.49 8.38 -9.95
N ILE A 74 16.99 7.16 -9.79
CA ILE A 74 17.72 6.71 -8.59
C ILE A 74 19.12 6.32 -9.06
N THR A 75 20.15 6.95 -8.48
CA THR A 75 21.57 6.75 -8.83
C THR A 75 22.35 6.22 -7.64
#